data_AF-A0A543PZR7-F1
#
_entry.id   AF-A0A543PZR7-F1
#
_cell.length_a   1.000
_cell.length_b   1.000
_cell.length_c   1.000
_cell.angle_alpha   90.00
_cell.angle_beta   90.00
_cell.angle_gamma   90.00
#
_symmetry.space_group_name_H-M   'P 1'
#
loop_
_entity.id
_entity.type
_entity.pdbx_description
1 polymer ?
#
loop_
_entity_poly.entity_id
_entity_poly.type
_entity_poly.pdbx_seq_one_letter_code
_entity_poly.pdbx_strand_id
1 'polypeptide(L)'
;MLFFQQSSVVDKGLTVRDIRVGQMDTAFGSIMLGMVATALVTLTGTWVYGTPGAGDFGVHRIMGALVHSPIGSIGTALFALGLVEAGLIAAIAITASTSWAVGEALKLPRSINLPPQRALPFYLSGLLGTALAAVVVLIPHAPLGFLNLTVQVVASIFMPAAMLFLLMLLNDPEVMGVYVNRPWQNMAAFAIVAALIVTNGLYGVTVVFPHLF
;
A
#
# COMPACT_ATOMS: atom_id res chain seq x y z
N MET A 1 3.10 -2.37 -3.46
CA MET A 1 2.92 -3.81 -3.76
C MET A 1 3.54 -4.26 -5.07
N LEU A 2 3.70 -3.42 -6.10
CA LEU A 2 4.28 -3.84 -7.41
C LEU A 2 5.62 -4.58 -7.27
N PHE A 3 6.61 -3.95 -6.63
CA PHE A 3 7.93 -4.54 -6.42
C PHE A 3 7.89 -5.76 -5.49
N PHE A 4 7.12 -5.69 -4.40
CA PHE A 4 6.90 -6.81 -3.48
C PHE A 4 6.35 -8.05 -4.21
N GLN A 5 5.33 -7.87 -5.05
CA GLN A 5 4.75 -8.97 -5.82
C GLN A 5 5.77 -9.57 -6.78
N GLN A 6 6.48 -8.74 -7.54
CA GLN A 6 7.53 -9.20 -8.46
C GLN A 6 8.63 -9.97 -7.73
N SER A 7 9.18 -9.45 -6.64
CA SER A 7 10.20 -10.15 -5.84
C SER A 7 9.66 -11.45 -5.24
N SER A 8 8.41 -11.46 -4.75
CA SER A 8 7.79 -12.63 -4.14
C SER A 8 7.52 -13.76 -5.15
N VAL A 9 7.17 -13.42 -6.39
CA VAL A 9 6.97 -14.38 -7.48
C VAL A 9 8.28 -15.08 -7.82
N VAL A 10 9.38 -14.31 -7.86
CA VAL A 10 10.74 -14.84 -8.08
C VAL A 10 11.18 -15.74 -6.93
N ASP A 11 11.00 -15.30 -5.68
CA ASP A 11 11.44 -16.08 -4.50
C ASP A 11 10.61 -17.36 -4.29
N LYS A 12 9.32 -17.35 -4.68
CA LYS A 12 8.47 -18.56 -4.71
C LYS A 12 8.80 -19.52 -5.86
N GLY A 13 9.61 -19.11 -6.83
CA GLY A 13 9.95 -19.92 -8.00
C GLY A 13 8.76 -20.19 -8.93
N LEU A 14 7.78 -19.29 -8.97
CA LEU A 14 6.58 -19.47 -9.80
C LEU A 14 6.94 -19.47 -11.29
N THR A 15 6.25 -20.30 -12.05
CA THR A 15 6.49 -20.47 -13.49
C THR A 15 5.37 -19.82 -14.32
N VAL A 16 5.57 -19.80 -15.63
CA VAL A 16 4.59 -19.29 -16.60
C VAL A 16 3.22 -20.00 -16.48
N ARG A 17 3.19 -21.25 -16.01
CA ARG A 17 1.94 -22.01 -15.81
C ARG A 17 1.08 -21.44 -14.69
N ASP A 18 1.71 -20.77 -13.72
CA ASP A 18 1.06 -20.26 -12.50
C ASP A 18 0.47 -18.87 -12.69
N ILE A 19 0.70 -18.22 -13.85
CA ILE A 19 0.23 -16.86 -14.15
C ILE A 19 -1.28 -16.73 -13.96
N ARG A 20 -2.07 -17.70 -14.45
CA ARG A 20 -3.54 -17.64 -14.31
C ARG A 20 -3.98 -17.69 -12.84
N VAL A 21 -3.36 -18.56 -12.05
CA VAL A 21 -3.67 -18.70 -10.62
C VAL A 21 -3.27 -17.44 -9.87
N GLY A 22 -2.08 -16.89 -10.15
CA GLY A 22 -1.62 -15.63 -9.56
C GLY A 22 -2.51 -14.43 -9.92
N GLN A 23 -3.03 -14.38 -11.15
CA GLN A 23 -4.00 -13.36 -11.57
C GLN A 23 -5.33 -13.49 -10.81
N MET A 24 -5.83 -14.71 -10.62
CA MET A 24 -7.06 -14.95 -9.86
C MET A 24 -6.90 -14.58 -8.37
N ASP A 25 -5.77 -14.95 -7.76
CA ASP A 25 -5.44 -14.59 -6.38
C ASP A 25 -5.37 -13.07 -6.20
N THR A 26 -4.66 -12.39 -7.10
CA THR A 26 -4.56 -10.93 -7.07
C THR A 26 -5.92 -10.25 -7.30
N ALA A 27 -6.74 -10.78 -8.20
CA ALA A 27 -8.08 -10.25 -8.46
C ALA A 27 -8.99 -10.40 -7.24
N PHE A 28 -8.99 -11.59 -6.62
CA PHE A 28 -9.76 -11.84 -5.41
C PHE A 28 -9.34 -10.91 -4.26
N GLY A 29 -8.03 -10.80 -4.02
CA GLY A 29 -7.48 -9.88 -3.02
C GLY A 29 -7.86 -8.42 -3.27
N SER A 30 -7.80 -7.98 -4.53
CA SER A 30 -8.15 -6.60 -4.92
C SER A 30 -9.65 -6.31 -4.71
N ILE A 31 -10.53 -7.27 -5.03
CA ILE A 31 -11.98 -7.13 -4.84
C ILE A 31 -12.32 -7.05 -3.34
N MET A 32 -11.74 -7.94 -2.54
CA MET A 32 -11.95 -7.93 -1.08
C MET A 32 -11.46 -6.62 -0.45
N LEU A 33 -10.27 -6.15 -0.86
CA LEU A 33 -9.75 -4.86 -0.40
C LEU A 33 -10.68 -3.70 -0.78
N GLY A 34 -11.18 -3.68 -2.02
CA GLY A 34 -12.11 -2.66 -2.49
C GLY A 34 -13.44 -2.67 -1.72
N MET A 35 -13.96 -3.85 -1.39
CA MET A 35 -15.17 -4.01 -0.60
C MET A 35 -15.00 -3.46 0.82
N VAL A 36 -13.90 -3.83 1.50
CA VAL A 36 -13.59 -3.34 2.85
C VAL A 36 -13.37 -1.82 2.84
N ALA A 37 -12.62 -1.29 1.88
CA ALA A 37 -12.38 0.15 1.75
C ALA A 37 -13.69 0.91 1.56
N THR A 38 -14.59 0.42 0.69
CA THR A 38 -15.91 1.03 0.47
C THR A 38 -16.77 0.98 1.73
N ALA A 39 -16.78 -0.15 2.44
CA ALA A 39 -17.49 -0.28 3.71
C ALA A 39 -16.98 0.72 4.76
N LEU A 40 -15.67 0.87 4.92
CA LEU A 40 -15.09 1.84 5.85
C LEU A 40 -15.44 3.29 5.48
N VAL A 41 -15.31 3.65 4.20
CA VAL A 41 -15.65 5.00 3.71
C VAL A 41 -17.13 5.32 3.95
N THR A 42 -18.04 4.40 3.63
CA THR A 42 -19.48 4.59 3.86
C THR A 42 -19.83 4.68 5.34
N LEU A 43 -19.26 3.82 6.18
CA LEU A 43 -19.46 3.86 7.64
C LEU A 43 -18.97 5.18 8.23
N THR A 44 -17.73 5.57 7.97
CA THR A 44 -17.18 6.83 8.46
C THR A 44 -17.95 8.02 7.88
N GLY A 45 -18.32 7.98 6.60
CA GLY A 45 -19.16 9.00 5.97
C GLY A 45 -20.48 9.19 6.69
N THR A 46 -21.24 8.13 6.95
CA THR A 46 -22.55 8.23 7.64
C THR A 46 -22.45 8.75 9.07
N TRP A 47 -21.34 8.47 9.78
CA TRP A 47 -21.14 8.91 11.15
C TRP A 47 -20.61 10.33 11.29
N VAL A 48 -19.75 10.76 10.37
CA VAL A 48 -19.01 12.02 10.47
C VAL A 48 -19.69 13.15 9.69
N TYR A 49 -20.54 12.81 8.71
CA TYR A 49 -21.21 13.80 7.87
C TYR A 49 -22.01 14.80 8.71
N GLY A 50 -21.74 16.09 8.51
CA GLY A 50 -22.40 17.19 9.23
C GLY A 50 -21.85 17.49 10.63
N THR A 51 -20.84 16.76 11.11
CA THR A 51 -20.24 17.03 12.44
C THR A 51 -19.14 18.10 12.37
N PRO A 52 -19.02 18.98 13.39
CA PRO A 52 -17.91 19.92 13.49
C PRO A 52 -16.55 19.20 13.53
N GLY A 53 -15.64 19.62 12.66
CA GLY A 53 -14.30 19.02 12.56
C GLY A 53 -14.24 17.73 11.74
N ALA A 54 -15.21 17.46 10.86
CA ALA A 54 -15.21 16.30 9.96
C ALA A 54 -13.91 16.12 9.14
N GLY A 55 -13.18 17.21 8.86
CA GLY A 55 -11.93 17.19 8.09
C GLY A 55 -10.71 16.61 8.83
N ASP A 56 -10.75 16.50 10.16
CA ASP A 56 -9.66 15.93 10.98
C ASP A 56 -10.18 14.75 11.81
N PHE A 57 -10.67 13.72 11.11
CA PHE A 57 -11.24 12.52 11.71
C PHE A 57 -10.21 11.38 11.79
N GLY A 58 -9.25 11.53 12.70
CA GLY A 58 -8.23 10.53 12.96
C GLY A 58 -8.71 9.33 13.80
N VAL A 59 -7.86 8.31 13.92
CA VAL A 59 -8.10 7.06 14.68
C VAL A 59 -8.61 7.33 16.10
N HIS A 60 -8.03 8.31 16.80
CA HIS A 60 -8.42 8.68 18.17
C HIS A 60 -9.90 9.09 18.27
N ARG A 61 -10.39 9.85 17.28
CA ARG A 61 -11.79 10.29 17.25
C ARG A 61 -12.73 9.16 16.85
N ILE A 62 -12.31 8.28 15.94
CA ILE A 62 -13.06 7.06 15.58
C ILE A 62 -13.25 6.19 16.81
N MET A 63 -12.18 5.89 17.54
CA MET A 63 -12.24 5.09 18.76
C MET A 63 -13.10 5.75 19.84
N GLY A 64 -12.94 7.06 20.06
CA GLY A 64 -13.76 7.82 21.01
C GLY A 64 -15.26 7.79 20.68
N ALA A 65 -15.62 7.91 19.39
CA ALA A 65 -17.00 7.82 18.94
C ALA A 65 -17.57 6.40 19.08
N LEU A 66 -16.75 5.38 18.79
CA LEU A 66 -17.17 3.98 18.80
C LEU A 66 -17.45 3.46 20.21
N VAL A 67 -16.74 3.95 21.23
CA VAL A 67 -16.97 3.62 22.65
C VAL A 67 -18.37 4.04 23.11
N HIS A 68 -18.88 5.16 22.61
CA HIS A 68 -20.20 5.70 22.97
C HIS A 68 -21.33 5.19 22.06
N SER A 69 -21.00 4.34 21.08
CA SER A 69 -21.96 3.76 20.15
C SER A 69 -22.76 2.60 20.77
N PRO A 70 -23.90 2.18 20.19
CA PRO A 70 -24.65 1.03 20.68
C PRO A 70 -23.88 -0.30 20.65
N ILE A 71 -22.79 -0.39 19.88
CA ILE A 71 -21.88 -1.55 19.83
C ILE A 71 -20.84 -1.48 20.98
N GLY A 72 -20.65 -0.28 21.55
CA GLY A 72 -19.89 -0.03 22.78
C GLY A 72 -18.43 -0.50 22.73
N SER A 73 -18.00 -1.08 23.85
CA SER A 73 -16.62 -1.56 24.05
C SER A 73 -16.23 -2.69 23.08
N ILE A 74 -17.18 -3.54 22.70
CA ILE A 74 -16.93 -4.67 21.79
C ILE A 74 -16.58 -4.16 20.39
N GLY A 75 -17.35 -3.20 19.87
CA GLY A 75 -17.08 -2.58 18.57
C GLY A 75 -15.72 -1.89 18.56
N THR A 76 -15.40 -1.19 19.64
CA THR A 76 -14.10 -0.53 19.81
C THR A 76 -12.94 -1.52 19.84
N ALA A 77 -13.10 -2.64 20.55
CA ALA A 77 -12.09 -3.70 20.62
C ALA A 77 -11.86 -4.36 19.25
N LEU A 78 -12.93 -4.66 18.49
CA LEU A 78 -12.82 -5.22 17.15
C LEU A 78 -12.14 -4.26 16.17
N PHE A 79 -12.47 -2.96 16.23
CA PHE A 79 -11.81 -1.94 15.41
C PHE A 79 -10.32 -1.82 15.76
N ALA A 80 -9.98 -1.78 17.05
CA ALA A 80 -8.59 -1.73 17.51
C ALA A 80 -7.81 -2.99 17.07
N LEU A 81 -8.41 -4.17 17.21
CA LEU A 81 -7.83 -5.44 16.75
C LEU A 81 -7.56 -5.41 15.24
N GLY A 82 -8.52 -4.98 14.43
CA GLY A 82 -8.36 -4.86 12.99
C GLY A 82 -7.28 -3.85 12.60
N LEU A 83 -7.18 -2.73 13.31
CA LEU A 83 -6.13 -1.74 13.07
C LEU A 83 -4.72 -2.30 13.40
N VAL A 84 -4.59 -3.04 14.49
CA VAL A 84 -3.34 -3.71 14.86
C VAL A 84 -2.95 -4.78 13.84
N GLU A 85 -3.91 -5.60 13.41
CA GLU A 85 -3.69 -6.66 12.43
C GLU A 85 -3.27 -6.11 11.07
N ALA A 86 -3.98 -5.10 10.57
CA ALA A 86 -3.65 -4.44 9.30
C ALA A 86 -2.27 -3.76 9.35
N GLY A 87 -1.96 -3.09 10.47
CA GLY A 87 -0.65 -2.48 10.70
C GLY A 87 0.49 -3.50 10.74
N LEU A 88 0.26 -4.65 11.38
CA LEU A 88 1.24 -5.74 11.47
C LEU A 88 1.55 -6.34 10.10
N ILE A 89 0.52 -6.66 9.30
CA ILE A 89 0.70 -7.17 7.94
C ILE A 89 1.43 -6.16 7.07
N ALA A 90 1.04 -4.88 7.14
CA ALA A 90 1.70 -3.81 6.39
C ALA A 90 3.18 -3.67 6.78
N ALA A 91 3.49 -3.71 8.08
CA ALA A 91 4.86 -3.63 8.58
C ALA A 91 5.72 -4.78 8.05
N ILE A 92 5.22 -6.02 8.08
CA ILE A 92 5.93 -7.19 7.56
C ILE A 92 6.16 -7.04 6.05
N ALA A 93 5.12 -6.69 5.29
CA ALA A 93 5.21 -6.56 3.83
C ALA A 93 6.17 -5.44 3.39
N ILE A 94 6.13 -4.27 4.05
CA ILE A 94 7.02 -3.14 3.76
C ILE A 94 8.46 -3.49 4.11
N THR A 95 8.69 -4.12 5.26
CA THR A 95 10.02 -4.55 5.71
C THR A 95 10.61 -5.55 4.72
N ALA A 96 9.86 -6.58 4.35
CA ALA A 96 10.29 -7.57 3.35
C ALA A 96 10.56 -6.94 1.98
N SER A 97 9.66 -6.06 1.52
CA SER A 97 9.84 -5.34 0.25
C SER A 97 11.11 -4.47 0.24
N THR A 98 11.39 -3.80 1.36
CA THR A 98 12.58 -2.94 1.49
C THR A 98 13.84 -3.78 1.48
N SER A 99 13.85 -4.88 2.22
CA SER A 99 14.97 -5.82 2.24
C SER A 99 15.27 -6.41 0.85
N TRP A 100 14.24 -6.74 0.07
CA TRP A 100 14.42 -7.22 -1.31
C TRP A 100 14.95 -6.12 -2.24
N ALA A 101 14.39 -4.91 -2.16
CA ALA A 101 14.82 -3.78 -2.99
C ALA A 101 16.27 -3.37 -2.71
N VAL A 102 16.67 -3.30 -1.44
CA VAL A 102 18.05 -2.98 -1.04
C VAL A 102 18.99 -4.11 -1.46
N GLY A 103 18.59 -5.38 -1.27
CA GLY A 103 19.37 -6.53 -1.71
C GLY A 103 19.57 -6.55 -3.24
N GLU A 104 18.59 -6.10 -4.01
CA GLU A 104 18.65 -6.00 -5.46
C GLU A 104 19.58 -4.88 -5.92
N ALA A 105 19.41 -3.68 -5.37
CA ALA A 105 20.22 -2.52 -5.69
C ALA A 105 21.70 -2.74 -5.38
N LEU A 106 22.01 -3.44 -4.28
CA LEU A 106 23.37 -3.71 -3.82
C LEU A 106 23.95 -5.04 -4.34
N LYS A 107 23.22 -5.77 -5.20
CA LYS A 107 23.60 -7.10 -5.70
C LYS A 107 23.95 -8.11 -4.59
N LEU A 108 23.29 -7.98 -3.43
CA LEU A 108 23.48 -8.86 -2.29
C LEU A 108 22.62 -10.13 -2.44
N PRO A 109 22.93 -11.23 -1.72
CA PRO A 109 22.11 -12.44 -1.74
C PRO A 109 20.68 -12.16 -1.27
N ARG A 110 19.68 -12.53 -2.10
CA ARG A 110 18.24 -12.25 -1.90
C ARG A 110 17.46 -13.56 -1.77
N SER A 111 17.13 -14.00 -0.56
CA SER A 111 16.06 -14.99 -0.35
C SER A 111 15.69 -15.10 1.11
N ILE A 112 14.41 -15.31 1.38
CA ILE A 112 13.91 -15.76 2.70
C ILE A 112 14.40 -17.19 3.01
N ASN A 113 14.70 -17.98 1.98
CA ASN A 113 15.20 -19.36 2.10
C ASN A 113 16.72 -19.47 2.30
N LEU A 114 17.45 -18.35 2.29
CA LEU A 114 18.88 -18.38 2.61
C LEU A 114 19.08 -18.54 4.13
N PRO A 115 20.10 -19.31 4.57
CA PRO A 115 20.41 -19.43 5.99
C PRO A 115 20.67 -18.05 6.62
N PRO A 116 20.19 -17.79 7.84
CA PRO A 116 20.20 -16.46 8.47
C PRO A 116 21.59 -15.84 8.58
N GLN A 117 22.64 -16.66 8.55
CA GLN A 117 24.04 -16.24 8.58
C GLN A 117 24.54 -15.60 7.26
N ARG A 118 23.93 -15.91 6.10
CA ARG A 118 24.27 -15.31 4.79
C ARG A 118 23.27 -14.25 4.32
N ALA A 119 22.10 -14.18 4.97
CA ALA A 119 21.07 -13.18 4.73
C ALA A 119 21.14 -12.01 5.74
N LEU A 120 22.21 -11.89 6.53
CA LEU A 120 22.36 -10.83 7.53
C LEU A 120 22.09 -9.41 6.99
N PRO A 121 22.63 -8.98 5.82
CA PRO A 121 22.33 -7.65 5.29
C PRO A 121 20.87 -7.51 4.79
N PHE A 122 20.23 -8.61 4.41
CA PHE A 122 18.80 -8.63 4.07
C PHE A 122 17.93 -8.36 5.31
N TYR A 123 18.22 -9.02 6.43
CA TYR A 123 17.51 -8.77 7.69
C TYR A 123 17.87 -7.42 8.32
N LEU A 124 19.11 -6.96 8.17
CA LEU A 124 19.58 -5.70 8.76
C LEU A 124 18.88 -4.47 8.18
N SER A 125 18.67 -4.44 6.86
CA SER A 125 17.99 -3.31 6.20
C SER A 125 16.54 -3.15 6.69
N GLY A 126 15.82 -4.28 6.82
CA GLY A 126 14.48 -4.30 7.38
C GLY A 126 14.44 -3.94 8.87
N LEU A 127 15.39 -4.46 9.66
CA LEU A 127 15.50 -4.16 11.10
C LEU A 127 15.81 -2.68 11.34
N LEU A 128 16.75 -2.09 10.59
CA LEU A 128 17.09 -0.68 10.68
C LEU A 128 15.93 0.21 10.29
N GLY A 129 15.23 -0.11 9.19
CA GLY A 129 14.02 0.63 8.78
C GLY A 129 12.93 0.58 9.85
N THR A 130 12.70 -0.59 10.43
CA THR A 130 11.71 -0.77 11.51
C THR A 130 12.12 -0.05 12.79
N ALA A 131 13.40 -0.12 13.17
CA ALA A 131 13.93 0.56 14.34
C ALA A 131 13.81 2.09 14.21
N LEU A 132 14.13 2.64 13.03
CA LEU A 132 13.95 4.07 12.75
C LEU A 132 12.47 4.47 12.83
N ALA A 133 11.57 3.67 12.25
CA ALA A 133 10.14 3.90 12.36
C ALA A 133 9.65 3.88 13.82
N ALA A 134 10.13 2.91 14.61
CA ALA A 134 9.81 2.82 16.04
C ALA A 134 10.29 4.04 16.83
N VAL A 135 11.50 4.53 16.56
CA VAL A 135 12.02 5.77 17.18
C VAL A 135 11.14 6.96 16.84
N VAL A 136 10.75 7.13 15.58
CA VAL A 136 9.89 8.25 15.14
C VAL A 136 8.51 8.19 15.82
N VAL A 137 7.93 7.00 15.96
CA VAL A 137 6.61 6.81 16.59
C VAL A 137 6.66 7.04 18.11
N LEU A 138 7.79 6.73 18.77
CA LEU A 138 7.97 6.95 20.21
C LEU A 138 8.16 8.43 20.59
N ILE A 139 8.36 9.33 19.61
CA ILE A 139 8.44 10.77 19.88
C ILE A 139 7.07 11.26 20.35
N PRO A 140 6.96 11.78 21.59
CA PRO A 140 5.69 12.25 22.11
C PRO A 140 5.20 13.45 21.28
N HIS A 141 3.90 13.48 20.98
CA HIS A 141 3.26 14.48 20.12
C HIS A 141 3.67 14.47 18.64
N ALA A 142 4.27 13.38 18.14
CA ALA A 142 4.46 13.21 16.70
C ALA A 142 3.10 13.32 15.97
N PRO A 143 2.97 14.16 14.94
CA PRO A 143 1.72 14.31 14.20
C PRO A 143 1.53 13.12 13.26
N LEU A 144 1.16 11.96 13.81
CA LEU A 144 1.00 10.70 13.07
C LEU A 144 -0.01 10.83 11.91
N GLY A 145 -1.06 11.62 12.09
CA GLY A 145 -2.01 11.92 11.01
C GLY A 145 -1.36 12.64 9.83
N PHE A 146 -0.54 13.66 10.10
CA PHE A 146 0.22 14.38 9.07
C PHE A 146 1.23 13.48 8.36
N LEU A 147 1.96 12.66 9.13
CA LEU A 147 2.90 11.68 8.55
C LEU A 147 2.19 10.69 7.64
N ASN A 148 1.05 10.15 8.06
CA ASN A 148 0.26 9.21 7.26
C ASN A 148 -0.21 9.85 5.94
N LEU A 149 -0.78 11.06 6.01
CA LEU A 149 -1.20 11.80 4.82
C LEU A 149 -0.02 12.10 3.89
N THR A 150 1.12 12.51 4.44
CA THR A 150 2.33 12.82 3.65
C THR A 150 2.83 11.59 2.90
N VAL A 151 2.93 10.43 3.57
CA VAL A 151 3.34 9.18 2.93
C VAL A 151 2.37 8.79 1.82
N GLN A 152 1.07 9.00 2.02
CA GLN A 152 0.07 8.72 0.99
C GLN A 152 0.20 9.66 -0.21
N VAL A 153 0.43 10.96 0.00
CA VAL A 153 0.70 11.93 -1.09
C VAL A 153 1.93 11.53 -1.88
N VAL A 154 3.02 11.21 -1.18
CA VAL A 154 4.27 10.75 -1.80
C VAL A 154 4.00 9.50 -2.63
N ALA A 155 3.33 8.49 -2.08
CA ALA A 155 2.98 7.27 -2.81
C ALA A 155 2.15 7.55 -4.06
N SER A 156 1.17 8.45 -3.97
CA SER A 156 0.32 8.88 -5.10
C SER A 156 1.13 9.55 -6.22
N ILE A 157 2.15 10.35 -5.90
CA ILE A 157 3.01 10.99 -6.91
C ILE A 157 3.90 9.95 -7.62
N PHE A 158 4.43 8.97 -6.89
CA PHE A 158 5.31 7.95 -7.46
C PHE A 158 4.57 6.85 -8.24
N MET A 159 3.29 6.60 -7.94
CA MET A 159 2.51 5.52 -8.58
C MET A 159 2.42 5.63 -10.11
N PRO A 160 2.08 6.79 -10.72
CA PRO A 160 2.04 6.92 -12.17
C PRO A 160 3.37 6.59 -12.86
N ALA A 161 4.49 7.05 -12.29
CA ALA A 161 5.81 6.78 -12.83
C ALA A 161 6.13 5.28 -12.78
N ALA A 162 5.91 4.63 -11.62
CA ALA A 162 6.11 3.19 -11.47
C ALA A 162 5.24 2.37 -12.44
N MET A 163 3.98 2.77 -12.62
CA MET A 163 3.06 2.11 -13.57
C MET A 163 3.49 2.30 -15.02
N LEU A 164 4.00 3.48 -15.39
CA LEU A 164 4.50 3.73 -16.74
C LEU A 164 5.72 2.85 -17.05
N PHE A 165 6.68 2.76 -16.12
CA PHE A 165 7.83 1.85 -16.28
C PHE A 165 7.40 0.40 -16.40
N LEU A 166 6.44 -0.04 -15.59
CA LEU A 166 5.87 -1.38 -15.69
C LEU A 166 5.22 -1.59 -17.07
N LEU A 167 4.45 -0.63 -17.56
CA LEU A 167 3.80 -0.72 -18.87
C LEU A 167 4.81 -0.76 -20.02
N MET A 168 5.91 -0.01 -19.93
CA MET A 168 7.01 -0.10 -20.90
C MET A 168 7.63 -1.49 -20.90
N LEU A 169 7.91 -2.05 -19.72
CA LEU A 169 8.48 -3.39 -19.57
C LEU A 169 7.55 -4.48 -20.12
N LEU A 170 6.25 -4.38 -19.84
CA LEU A 170 5.23 -5.33 -20.32
C LEU A 170 5.01 -5.25 -21.84
N ASN A 171 5.44 -4.16 -22.47
CA ASN A 171 5.35 -3.94 -23.90
C ASN A 171 6.65 -4.22 -24.65
N ASP A 172 7.74 -4.51 -23.94
CA ASP A 172 9.03 -4.82 -24.54
C ASP A 172 9.07 -6.30 -24.99
N PRO A 173 9.11 -6.59 -26.31
CA PRO A 173 9.17 -7.96 -26.81
C PRO A 173 10.50 -8.66 -26.49
N GLU A 174 11.59 -7.91 -26.28
CA GLU A 174 12.89 -8.50 -25.93
C GLU A 174 12.87 -9.08 -24.51
N VAL A 175 12.12 -8.44 -23.60
CA VAL A 175 11.98 -8.89 -22.21
C VAL A 175 10.85 -9.91 -22.05
N MET A 176 9.69 -9.65 -22.64
CA MET A 176 8.46 -10.44 -22.40
C MET A 176 8.22 -11.56 -23.42
N GLY A 177 8.91 -11.55 -24.56
CA GLY A 177 8.76 -12.55 -25.62
C GLY A 177 7.33 -12.68 -26.12
N VAL A 178 6.71 -13.84 -25.90
CA VAL A 178 5.33 -14.14 -26.35
C VAL A 178 4.26 -13.56 -25.40
N TYR A 179 4.65 -13.11 -24.20
CA TYR A 179 3.73 -12.64 -23.16
C TYR A 179 3.55 -11.11 -23.15
N VAL A 180 3.86 -10.45 -24.26
CA VAL A 180 3.64 -9.00 -24.43
C VAL A 180 2.16 -8.65 -24.27
N ASN A 181 1.91 -7.49 -23.69
CA ASN A 181 0.57 -6.99 -23.42
C ASN A 181 -0.27 -6.88 -24.70
N ARG A 182 -1.53 -7.31 -24.63
CA ARG A 182 -2.50 -7.15 -25.72
C ARG A 182 -2.96 -5.68 -25.82
N PRO A 183 -3.42 -5.21 -26.99
CA PRO A 183 -3.88 -3.82 -27.15
C PRO A 183 -4.99 -3.40 -26.18
N TRP A 184 -5.92 -4.31 -25.84
CA TRP A 184 -6.92 -4.08 -24.79
C TRP A 184 -6.30 -3.87 -23.40
N GLN A 185 -5.29 -4.67 -23.04
CA GLN A 185 -4.61 -4.55 -21.74
C GLN A 185 -3.85 -3.23 -21.64
N ASN A 186 -3.23 -2.80 -22.74
CA ASN A 186 -2.60 -1.48 -22.82
C ASN A 186 -3.62 -0.35 -22.69
N MET A 187 -4.74 -0.41 -23.40
CA MET A 187 -5.79 0.61 -23.28
C MET A 187 -6.32 0.71 -21.84
N ALA A 188 -6.56 -0.43 -21.19
CA ALA A 188 -6.96 -0.45 -19.78
C ALA A 188 -5.87 0.12 -18.85
N ALA A 189 -4.61 -0.24 -19.04
CA ALA A 189 -3.50 0.27 -18.26
C ALA A 189 -3.32 1.79 -18.42
N PHE A 190 -3.38 2.30 -19.65
CA PHE A 190 -3.35 3.73 -19.92
C PHE A 190 -4.53 4.46 -19.30
N ALA A 191 -5.73 3.89 -19.35
CA ALA A 191 -6.91 4.47 -18.70
C ALA A 191 -6.73 4.55 -17.18
N ILE A 192 -6.17 3.52 -16.53
CA ILE A 192 -5.88 3.52 -15.10
C ILE A 192 -4.83 4.58 -14.77
N VAL A 193 -3.74 4.67 -15.53
CA VAL A 193 -2.69 5.68 -15.32
C VAL A 193 -3.25 7.09 -15.49
N ALA A 194 -4.06 7.33 -16.52
CA ALA A 194 -4.72 8.60 -16.74
C ALA A 194 -5.66 8.96 -15.57
N ALA A 195 -6.47 8.01 -15.11
CA ALA A 195 -7.36 8.21 -13.96
C ALA A 195 -6.58 8.52 -12.68
N LEU A 196 -5.46 7.83 -12.44
CA LEU A 196 -4.56 8.12 -11.31
C LEU A 196 -3.99 9.53 -11.39
N ILE A 197 -3.49 9.95 -12.57
CA ILE A 197 -2.94 11.30 -12.76
C ILE A 197 -4.01 12.37 -12.53
N VAL A 198 -5.21 12.19 -13.09
CA VAL A 198 -6.32 13.14 -12.92
C VAL A 198 -6.75 13.21 -11.46
N THR A 199 -6.96 12.07 -10.80
CA THR A 199 -7.43 12.02 -9.41
C THR A 199 -6.37 12.59 -8.44
N ASN A 200 -5.10 12.25 -8.64
CA ASN A 200 -4.01 12.78 -7.82
C ASN A 200 -3.77 14.27 -8.10
N GLY A 201 -3.92 14.70 -9.35
CA GLY A 201 -3.85 16.10 -9.75
C GLY A 201 -4.96 16.91 -9.10
N LEU A 202 -6.21 16.43 -9.15
CA LEU A 202 -7.35 17.04 -8.46
C LEU A 202 -7.10 17.13 -6.96
N TYR A 203 -6.65 16.03 -6.33
CA TYR A 203 -6.29 16.04 -4.91
C TYR A 203 -5.19 17.08 -4.60
N GLY A 204 -4.12 17.13 -5.41
CA GLY A 204 -3.07 18.14 -5.27
C GLY A 204 -3.60 19.57 -5.39
N VAL A 205 -4.49 19.83 -6.36
CA VAL A 205 -5.15 21.14 -6.52
C VAL A 205 -6.00 21.49 -5.30
N THR A 206 -6.77 20.56 -4.76
CA THR A 206 -7.58 20.81 -3.54
C THR A 206 -6.73 21.11 -2.32
N VAL A 207 -5.54 20.51 -2.21
CA VAL A 207 -4.62 20.75 -1.10
C VAL A 207 -3.90 22.10 -1.24
N VAL A 208 -3.50 22.47 -2.47
CA VAL A 208 -2.77 23.73 -2.73
C VAL A 208 -3.69 24.95 -2.80
N PHE A 209 -4.91 24.78 -3.31
CA PHE A 209 -5.90 25.85 -3.47
C PHE A 209 -7.21 25.50 -2.74
N PRO A 210 -7.22 25.50 -1.39
CA PRO A 210 -8.38 25.10 -0.59
C PRO A 210 -9.58 26.05 -0.69
N HIS A 211 -9.48 27.17 -1.42
CA HIS A 211 -10.56 28.14 -1.61
C HIS A 211 -11.22 28.08 -3.00
N LEU A 212 -10.80 27.17 -3.88
CA LEU A 212 -11.41 27.00 -5.22
C LEU A 212 -12.65 26.09 -5.21
N PHE A 213 -12.92 25.40 -4.11
CA PHE A 213 -14.03 24.44 -3.95
C PHE A 213 -14.70 24.58 -2.58
#